data_AF-A0A7W4DGF5-F1
#
_entry.id   AF-A0A7W4DGF5-F1
#
_cell.length_a   1.000
_cell.length_b   1.000
_cell.length_c   1.000
_cell.angle_alpha   90.00
_cell.angle_beta   90.00
_cell.angle_gamma   90.00
#
_symmetry.space_group_name_H-M   'P 1'
#
loop_
_entity.id
_entity.type
_entity.pdbx_description
1 polymer ?
#
loop_
_entity_poly.entity_id
_entity_poly.type
_entity_poly.pdbx_seq_one_letter_code
_entity_poly.pdbx_strand_id
1 'polypeptide(L)'
;MFHLDDNFLQEVGLEALPQNQRQAFLEQVYSSLEGRVGVQLSEGLSDNQLEEFESIIDRNEDSVRQWLKIHVPDFQNDPIFAGLLRQNPNLQPDNIALQSEYAATKWLEVNRPDYRDVVARVMQDLKNEIMNNREAILASAQSH
;
A
#
# COMPACT_ATOMS: atom_id res chain seq x y z
N MET A 1 1.93 8.51 5.50
CA MET A 1 2.45 7.41 4.66
C MET A 1 3.68 6.89 5.36
N PHE A 2 3.84 5.57 5.52
CA PHE A 2 5.03 5.02 6.17
C PHE A 2 6.22 5.15 5.23
N HIS A 3 7.31 5.75 5.73
CA HIS A 3 8.53 5.87 4.96
C HIS A 3 9.48 4.80 5.46
N LEU A 4 9.75 3.80 4.63
CA LEU A 4 10.79 2.81 4.89
C LEU A 4 12.10 3.36 4.31
N ASP A 5 12.86 4.04 5.16
CA ASP A 5 14.13 4.69 4.85
C ASP A 5 15.17 4.41 5.94
N ASP A 6 16.31 5.12 5.93
CA ASP A 6 17.32 4.99 6.97
C ASP A 6 16.80 5.34 8.38
N ASN A 7 15.80 6.23 8.51
CA ASN A 7 15.19 6.53 9.80
C ASN A 7 14.42 5.32 10.31
N PHE A 8 13.70 4.62 9.43
CA PHE A 8 13.04 3.36 9.79
C PHE A 8 14.06 2.34 10.30
N LEU A 9 15.20 2.17 9.61
CA LEU A 9 16.26 1.24 10.05
C LEU A 9 16.78 1.61 11.44
N GLN A 10 16.97 2.90 11.71
CA GLN A 10 17.40 3.38 13.01
C GLN A 10 16.33 3.14 14.09
N GLU A 11 15.05 3.34 13.78
CA GLU A 11 13.95 3.06 14.72
C GLU A 11 13.89 1.59 15.13
N VAL A 12 14.17 0.67 14.21
CA VAL A 12 14.15 -0.78 14.49
C VAL A 12 15.50 -1.34 14.96
N GLY A 13 16.52 -0.48 15.13
CA GLY A 13 17.85 -0.87 15.63
C GLY A 13 18.72 -1.60 14.62
N LEU A 14 18.53 -1.33 13.32
CA LEU A 14 19.24 -1.92 12.19
C LEU A 14 20.14 -0.91 11.46
N GLU A 15 20.48 0.21 12.09
CA GLU A 15 21.41 1.22 11.55
C GLU A 15 22.82 0.68 11.32
N ALA A 16 23.18 -0.45 11.93
CA ALA A 16 24.46 -1.12 11.72
C ALA A 16 24.50 -1.98 10.44
N LEU A 17 23.38 -2.09 9.70
CA LEU A 17 23.36 -2.83 8.44
C LEU A 17 24.30 -2.20 7.41
N PRO A 18 25.06 -3.03 6.65
CA PRO A 18 25.84 -2.56 5.50
C PRO A 18 24.96 -1.89 4.45
N GLN A 19 25.43 -0.81 3.82
CA GLN A 19 24.66 -0.01 2.85
C GLN A 19 24.07 -0.85 1.70
N ASN A 20 24.81 -1.85 1.21
CA ASN A 20 24.36 -2.77 0.16
C ASN A 20 23.22 -3.69 0.60
N GLN A 21 23.04 -3.92 1.90
CA GLN A 21 21.98 -4.75 2.45
C GLN A 21 20.78 -3.94 2.94
N ARG A 22 20.97 -2.66 3.28
CA ARG A 22 19.88 -1.77 3.71
C ARG A 22 18.77 -1.71 2.67
N GLN A 23 19.12 -1.47 1.41
CA GLN A 23 18.14 -1.37 0.33
C GLN A 23 17.36 -2.68 0.15
N ALA A 24 18.05 -3.82 0.10
CA ALA A 24 17.43 -5.13 -0.02
C ALA A 24 16.52 -5.45 1.18
N PHE A 25 16.93 -5.07 2.39
CA PHE A 25 16.11 -5.25 3.59
C PHE A 25 14.85 -4.38 3.56
N LEU A 26 14.97 -3.10 3.18
CA LEU A 26 13.82 -2.19 3.04
C LEU A 26 12.83 -2.70 1.98
N GLU A 27 13.32 -3.22 0.85
CA GLU A 27 12.49 -3.85 -0.18
C GLU A 27 11.76 -5.09 0.35
N GLN A 28 12.44 -5.93 1.12
CA GLN A 28 11.83 -7.10 1.76
C GLN A 28 10.75 -6.68 2.78
N VAL A 29 10.98 -5.61 3.54
CA VAL A 29 10.00 -5.05 4.48
C VAL A 29 8.78 -4.52 3.72
N TYR A 30 8.98 -3.81 2.59
CA TYR A 30 7.87 -3.37 1.72
C TYR A 30 7.04 -4.54 1.23
N SER A 31 7.68 -5.57 0.65
CA SER A 31 6.98 -6.75 0.13
C SER A 31 6.22 -7.49 1.23
N SER A 32 6.82 -7.60 2.42
CA SER A 32 6.17 -8.22 3.58
C SER A 32 4.97 -7.42 4.06
N LEU A 33 5.08 -6.08 4.10
CA LEU A 33 3.99 -5.19 4.46
C LEU A 33 2.83 -5.33 3.47
N GLU A 34 3.12 -5.27 2.17
CA GLU A 34 2.13 -5.41 1.09
C GLU A 34 1.36 -6.73 1.21
N GLY A 35 2.06 -7.87 1.33
CA GLY A 35 1.42 -9.17 1.45
C GLY A 35 0.54 -9.29 2.69
N ARG A 36 1.01 -8.82 3.85
CA ARG A 36 0.24 -8.87 5.11
C ARG A 36 -0.96 -7.94 5.11
N VAL A 37 -0.79 -6.73 4.57
CA VAL A 37 -1.89 -5.79 4.38
C VAL A 37 -2.92 -6.40 3.43
N GLY A 38 -2.52 -7.00 2.32
CA GLY A 38 -3.43 -7.68 1.39
C GLY A 38 -4.29 -8.75 2.08
N VAL A 39 -3.66 -9.62 2.88
CA VAL A 39 -4.39 -10.65 3.65
C VAL A 39 -5.35 -10.04 4.67
N GLN A 40 -4.91 -9.05 5.45
CA GLN A 40 -5.76 -8.41 6.45
C GLN A 40 -6.91 -7.60 5.84
N LEU A 41 -6.68 -7.04 4.64
CA LEU A 41 -7.72 -6.33 3.90
C LEU A 41 -8.73 -7.28 3.26
N SER A 42 -8.32 -8.48 2.88
CA SER A 42 -9.24 -9.49 2.36
C SER A 42 -10.10 -10.15 3.43
N GLU A 43 -9.67 -10.15 4.69
CA GLU A 43 -10.47 -10.66 5.80
C GLU A 43 -11.83 -9.95 5.92
N GLY A 44 -12.91 -10.72 5.86
CA GLY A 44 -14.28 -10.23 5.97
C GLY A 44 -14.88 -9.67 4.68
N LEU A 45 -14.11 -9.63 3.57
CA LEU A 45 -14.63 -9.34 2.25
C LEU A 45 -15.21 -10.59 1.60
N SER A 46 -16.25 -10.43 0.79
CA SER A 46 -16.77 -11.50 -0.06
C SER A 46 -15.92 -11.71 -1.31
N ASP A 47 -15.98 -12.89 -1.92
CA ASP A 47 -15.25 -13.21 -3.16
C ASP A 47 -15.49 -12.18 -4.27
N ASN A 48 -16.72 -11.70 -4.43
CA ASN A 48 -17.06 -10.66 -5.41
C ASN A 48 -16.40 -9.31 -5.09
N GLN A 49 -16.30 -8.95 -3.82
CA GLN A 49 -15.62 -7.73 -3.38
C GLN A 49 -14.11 -7.82 -3.60
N LEU A 50 -13.53 -9.01 -3.40
CA LEU A 50 -12.12 -9.26 -3.68
C LEU A 50 -11.83 -9.16 -5.17
N GLU A 51 -12.62 -9.82 -6.02
CA GLU A 51 -12.45 -9.76 -7.47
C GLU A 51 -12.62 -8.32 -8.02
N GLU A 52 -13.58 -7.56 -7.46
CA GLU A 52 -13.78 -6.16 -7.80
C GLU A 52 -12.56 -5.31 -7.40
N PHE A 53 -12.03 -5.50 -6.19
CA PHE A 53 -10.86 -4.78 -5.72
C PHE A 53 -9.59 -5.16 -6.49
N GLU A 54 -9.36 -6.44 -6.74
CA GLU A 54 -8.25 -6.94 -7.57
C GLU A 54 -8.29 -6.32 -8.97
N SER A 55 -9.46 -6.30 -9.61
CA SER A 55 -9.63 -5.66 -10.92
C SER A 55 -9.27 -4.17 -10.91
N ILE A 56 -9.54 -3.46 -9.81
CA ILE A 56 -9.15 -2.06 -9.64
C ILE A 56 -7.64 -1.92 -9.46
N ILE A 57 -7.01 -2.77 -8.64
CA ILE A 57 -5.57 -2.75 -8.38
C ILE A 57 -4.77 -3.12 -9.65
N ASP A 58 -5.25 -4.10 -10.41
CA ASP A 58 -4.67 -4.53 -11.69
C ASP A 58 -4.89 -3.51 -12.82
N ARG A 59 -5.62 -2.42 -12.54
CA ARG A 59 -5.94 -1.35 -13.49
C ARG A 59 -6.68 -1.86 -14.72
N ASN A 60 -7.56 -2.85 -14.52
CA ASN A 60 -8.43 -3.32 -15.58
C ASN A 60 -9.33 -2.17 -16.03
N GLU A 61 -9.11 -1.68 -17.25
CA GLU A 61 -9.75 -0.45 -17.73
C GLU A 61 -11.28 -0.55 -17.75
N ASP A 62 -11.82 -1.66 -18.24
CA ASP A 62 -13.26 -1.88 -18.31
C ASP A 62 -13.87 -1.96 -16.90
N SER A 63 -13.26 -2.75 -16.01
CA SER A 63 -13.74 -2.91 -14.63
C SER A 63 -13.69 -1.59 -13.86
N VAL A 64 -12.58 -0.84 -13.94
CA VAL A 64 -12.41 0.44 -13.24
C VAL A 64 -13.41 1.48 -13.76
N ARG A 65 -13.54 1.63 -15.08
CA ARG A 65 -14.47 2.60 -15.67
C ARG A 65 -15.93 2.23 -15.36
N GLN A 66 -16.26 0.94 -15.38
CA GLN A 66 -17.59 0.46 -15.01
C GLN A 66 -17.87 0.72 -13.53
N TRP A 67 -16.93 0.41 -12.65
CA TRP A 67 -17.05 0.65 -11.22
C TRP A 67 -17.26 2.14 -10.92
N LEU A 68 -16.43 3.01 -11.50
CA LEU A 68 -16.57 4.45 -11.35
C LEU A 68 -17.93 4.94 -11.82
N LYS A 69 -18.41 4.47 -12.96
CA LYS A 69 -19.73 4.84 -13.50
C LYS A 69 -20.88 4.42 -12.58
N ILE A 70 -20.77 3.30 -11.88
CA ILE A 70 -21.83 2.77 -11.01
C ILE A 70 -21.79 3.44 -9.63
N HIS A 71 -20.60 3.53 -9.02
CA HIS A 71 -20.44 3.93 -7.62
C HIS A 71 -20.16 5.42 -7.42
N VAL A 72 -19.50 6.06 -8.38
CA VAL A 72 -19.07 7.46 -8.30
C VAL A 72 -19.18 8.13 -9.70
N PRO A 73 -20.40 8.21 -10.27
CA PRO A 73 -20.61 8.69 -11.64
C PRO A 73 -20.11 10.12 -11.89
N ASP A 74 -20.03 10.93 -10.83
CA ASP A 74 -19.57 12.33 -10.88
C ASP A 74 -18.15 12.53 -10.33
N PHE A 75 -17.30 11.48 -10.36
CA PHE A 75 -15.95 11.53 -9.78
C PHE A 75 -15.07 12.66 -10.34
N GLN A 76 -15.32 13.11 -11.58
CA GLN A 76 -14.55 14.18 -12.21
C GLN A 76 -14.68 15.51 -11.47
N ASN A 77 -15.78 15.72 -10.75
CA ASN A 77 -16.02 16.91 -9.92
C ASN A 77 -15.64 16.69 -8.45
N ASP A 78 -15.19 15.49 -8.06
CA ASP A 78 -14.78 15.20 -6.68
C ASP A 78 -13.45 15.93 -6.35
N PRO A 79 -13.40 16.69 -5.23
CA PRO A 79 -12.18 17.37 -4.78
C PRO A 79 -10.97 16.44 -4.59
N ILE A 80 -11.19 15.17 -4.25
CA ILE A 80 -10.13 14.15 -4.11
C ILE A 80 -9.52 13.87 -5.49
N PHE A 81 -10.35 13.66 -6.52
CA PHE A 81 -9.85 13.44 -7.88
C PHE A 81 -9.13 14.66 -8.44
N ALA A 82 -9.66 15.87 -8.19
CA ALA A 82 -8.97 17.12 -8.51
C ALA A 82 -7.64 17.30 -7.74
N GLY A 83 -7.54 16.74 -6.53
CA GLY A 83 -6.29 16.64 -5.78
C GLY A 83 -5.26 15.75 -6.47
N LEU A 84 -5.66 14.54 -6.87
CA LEU A 84 -4.81 13.58 -7.57
C LEU A 84 -4.26 14.12 -8.89
N LEU A 85 -5.09 14.83 -9.66
CA LEU A 85 -4.66 15.51 -10.89
C LEU A 85 -3.61 16.60 -10.63
N ARG A 86 -3.78 17.38 -9.55
CA ARG A 86 -2.80 18.42 -9.18
C ARG A 86 -1.45 17.84 -8.73
N GLN A 87 -1.48 16.66 -8.10
CA GLN A 87 -0.26 15.94 -7.71
C GLN A 87 0.44 15.30 -8.91
N ASN A 88 -0.31 14.96 -9.96
CA ASN A 88 0.16 14.31 -11.16
C ASN A 88 -0.11 15.17 -12.41
N PRO A 89 0.54 16.35 -12.55
CA PRO A 89 0.23 17.29 -13.63
C PRO A 89 0.53 16.75 -15.05
N ASN A 90 1.30 15.67 -15.14
CA ASN A 90 1.64 15.01 -16.40
C ASN A 90 0.59 13.97 -16.84
N LEU A 91 -0.37 13.63 -15.98
CA LEU A 91 -1.39 12.62 -16.25
C LEU A 91 -2.72 13.30 -16.60
N GLN A 92 -3.40 12.73 -17.58
CA GLN A 92 -4.70 13.21 -18.02
C GLN A 92 -5.84 12.58 -17.18
N PRO A 93 -7.01 13.23 -17.05
CA PRO A 93 -8.15 12.72 -16.28
C PRO A 93 -8.70 11.35 -16.73
N ASP A 94 -8.48 10.99 -17.99
CA ASP A 94 -8.85 9.70 -18.58
C ASP A 94 -7.81 8.60 -18.35
N ASN A 95 -6.65 8.95 -17.78
CA ASN A 95 -5.56 8.03 -17.50
C ASN A 95 -6.00 6.95 -16.51
N ILE A 96 -5.83 5.70 -16.90
CA ILE A 96 -6.30 4.56 -16.11
C ILE A 96 -5.60 4.45 -14.75
N ALA A 97 -4.33 4.85 -14.63
CA ALA A 97 -3.63 4.79 -13.35
C ALA A 97 -4.26 5.74 -12.32
N LEU A 98 -4.60 6.98 -12.73
CA LEU A 98 -5.30 7.94 -11.87
C LEU A 98 -6.71 7.46 -11.50
N GLN A 99 -7.45 6.94 -12.47
CA GLN A 99 -8.80 6.44 -12.25
C GLN A 99 -8.80 5.24 -11.30
N SER A 100 -7.84 4.34 -11.45
CA SER A 100 -7.67 3.17 -10.59
C SER A 100 -7.28 3.56 -9.16
N GLU A 101 -6.37 4.53 -9.00
CA GLU A 101 -5.98 5.04 -7.67
C GLU A 101 -7.16 5.71 -6.93
N TYR A 102 -7.92 6.53 -7.65
CA TYR A 102 -9.13 7.13 -7.10
C TYR A 102 -10.20 6.06 -6.78
N ALA A 103 -10.43 5.11 -7.69
CA ALA A 103 -11.38 4.02 -7.48
C ALA A 103 -10.99 3.19 -6.26
N ALA A 104 -9.73 2.78 -6.12
CA ALA A 104 -9.24 2.02 -4.97
C ALA A 104 -9.47 2.77 -3.65
N THR A 105 -9.22 4.09 -3.64
CA THR A 105 -9.45 4.94 -2.48
C THR A 105 -10.94 4.94 -2.08
N LYS A 106 -11.84 5.21 -3.02
CA LYS A 106 -13.29 5.21 -2.77
C LYS A 106 -13.81 3.82 -2.39
N TRP A 107 -13.27 2.79 -3.02
CA TRP A 107 -13.61 1.40 -2.73
C TRP A 107 -13.31 1.05 -1.27
N LEU A 108 -12.11 1.41 -0.81
CA LEU A 108 -11.69 1.20 0.59
C LEU A 108 -12.53 2.03 1.56
N GLU A 109 -12.87 3.28 1.24
CA GLU A 109 -13.73 4.11 2.09
C GLU A 109 -15.09 3.46 2.40
N VAL A 110 -15.65 2.73 1.44
CA VAL A 110 -16.96 2.07 1.58
C VAL A 110 -16.83 0.68 2.19
N ASN A 111 -15.88 -0.12 1.72
CA ASN A 111 -15.79 -1.54 2.07
C ASN A 111 -14.84 -1.85 3.24
N ARG A 112 -13.83 -1.01 3.49
CA ARG A 112 -12.84 -1.14 4.56
C ARG A 112 -12.52 0.22 5.19
N PRO A 113 -13.48 0.84 5.91
CA PRO A 113 -13.26 2.14 6.56
C PRO A 113 -12.13 2.10 7.60
N ASP A 114 -11.83 0.91 8.12
CA ASP A 114 -10.72 0.59 9.02
C ASP A 114 -9.37 0.41 8.31
N TYR A 115 -9.29 0.55 6.98
CA TYR A 115 -8.07 0.32 6.18
C TYR A 115 -6.82 0.98 6.78
N ARG A 116 -6.95 2.24 7.21
CA ARG A 116 -5.81 2.99 7.78
C ARG A 116 -5.32 2.37 9.09
N ASP A 117 -6.24 1.90 9.92
CA ASP A 117 -5.93 1.24 11.19
C ASP A 117 -5.32 -0.14 10.95
N VAL A 118 -5.79 -0.86 9.93
CA VAL A 118 -5.22 -2.15 9.50
C VAL A 118 -3.77 -1.97 9.06
N VAL A 119 -3.50 -1.04 8.14
CA VAL A 119 -2.13 -0.77 7.68
C VAL A 119 -1.24 -0.35 8.84
N ALA A 120 -1.73 0.52 9.73
CA ALA A 120 -0.98 0.95 10.90
C ALA A 120 -0.64 -0.22 11.84
N ARG A 121 -1.61 -1.11 12.10
CA ARG A 121 -1.41 -2.30 12.94
C ARG A 121 -0.38 -3.25 12.33
N VAL A 122 -0.55 -3.61 11.04
CA VAL A 122 0.38 -4.51 10.35
C VAL A 122 1.80 -3.94 10.35
N MET A 123 1.93 -2.63 10.11
CA MET A 123 3.22 -1.96 10.15
C MET A 123 3.86 -1.99 11.54
N GLN A 124 3.05 -1.80 12.58
CA GLN A 124 3.51 -1.83 13.97
C GLN A 124 3.93 -3.25 14.39
N ASP A 125 3.18 -4.27 13.98
CA ASP A 125 3.52 -5.68 14.21
C ASP A 125 4.83 -6.05 13.49
N LEU A 126 4.98 -5.64 12.23
CA LEU A 126 6.21 -5.86 11.46
C LEU A 126 7.42 -5.17 12.11
N LYS A 127 7.27 -3.93 12.60
CA LYS A 127 8.31 -3.25 13.38
C LYS A 127 8.71 -4.06 14.61
N ASN A 128 7.72 -4.53 15.39
CA ASN A 128 7.97 -5.30 16.61
C ASN A 128 8.70 -6.61 16.29
N GLU A 129 8.31 -7.32 15.23
CA GLU A 129 8.99 -8.54 14.79
C GLU A 129 10.44 -8.28 14.40
N ILE A 130 10.70 -7.21 13.63
CA ILE A 130 12.07 -6.85 13.23
C ILE A 130 12.91 -6.52 14.47
N MET A 131 12.39 -5.70 15.39
CA MET A 131 13.09 -5.35 16.63
C MET A 131 13.41 -6.59 17.49
N ASN A 132 12.47 -7.52 17.60
CA ASN A 132 12.66 -8.77 18.35
C ASN A 132 13.71 -9.69 17.70
N ASN A 133 13.89 -9.62 16.39
CA ASN A 133 14.84 -10.44 15.63
C ASN A 133 16.11 -9.68 15.21
N ARG A 134 16.29 -8.44 15.67
CA ARG A 134 17.36 -7.54 15.22
C ARG A 134 18.75 -8.16 15.30
N GLU A 135 19.04 -8.88 16.38
CA GLU A 135 20.37 -9.47 16.62
C GLU A 135 20.67 -10.57 15.61
N ALA A 136 19.67 -11.41 15.30
CA ALA A 136 19.78 -12.45 14.29
C ALA A 136 19.94 -11.84 12.89
N ILE A 137 19.18 -10.80 12.57
CA ILE A 137 19.27 -10.07 11.28
C ILE A 137 20.67 -9.49 11.11
N LEU A 138 21.19 -8.77 12.10
CA LEU A 138 22.55 -8.20 12.06
C LEU A 138 23.65 -9.27 11.98
N ALA A 139 23.51 -10.37 12.71
CA ALA A 139 24.45 -11.48 12.64
C ALA A 139 24.48 -12.13 11.24
N SER A 140 23.31 -12.35 10.63
CA SER A 140 23.23 -12.87 9.25
C SER A 140 23.81 -11.91 8.23
N ALA A 141 23.62 -10.60 8.42
CA ALA A 141 24.14 -9.56 7.55
C ALA A 141 25.66 -9.45 7.57
N GLN A 142 26.30 -9.77 8.70
CA GLN A 142 27.76 -9.73 8.85
C GLN A 142 28.46 -11.02 8.40
N SER A 143 27.69 -12.09 8.19
CA SER A 143 28.20 -13.41 7.81
C SER A 143 28.31 -13.61 6.29
N HIS A 144 27.89 -12.62 5.50
CA HIS A 144 27.91 -12.57 4.04
C HIS A 144 28.81 -11.44 3.53
#